data_AF-A0A016T2E2-F1
#
_entry.id   AF-A0A016T2E2-F1
#
_cell.length_a   1.000
_cell.length_b   1.000
_cell.length_c   1.000
_cell.angle_alpha   90.00
_cell.angle_beta   90.00
_cell.angle_gamma   90.00
#
_symmetry.space_group_name_H-M   'P 1'
#
loop_
_entity.id
_entity.type
_entity.pdbx_description
1 polymer ?
#
loop_
_entity_poly.entity_id
_entity_poly.type
_entity_poly.pdbx_seq_one_letter_code
_entity_poly.pdbx_strand_id
1 'polypeptide(L)'
;MRFCTLAITFALVVALSLVEGMPVPNPFGCKNALISDNWREYVLNFHNDKRRRLSQGIQVSKGGNAPGAKDMNELSWDCDLEHHAWSGVCDGTVDKNTYGVIEDTFATKKDCNVTEKISAILKKWWNEVKEADFSQNVNYGAAYPNFRQMAVGKAKGFACTYRPCTNSQSKFLCIYNEKAGTDPIYMKAGNAQEICQCTNQGKDCIDYLCQIDYTPVGDIPTRVCTAKDGMNSDLETIATDMHNYYRRLVATGWAKDKKDGYAPTAKDMYALKYTDCQAPDTIAEDTKAKVTGCPSTAPQADPGRSLNYYYVTKYNIPREQLLQEAISKWMKQLEDVGVGKTNIFDENAGVTYYANMVHDKVEKFACAVDVCDKTGNSAVICQYNAIPTDGDPIYELGKPCKCTGGRQCSPLQGLCVVP
;
A
#
# COMPACT_ATOMS: atom_id res chain seq x y z
N MET A 1 -77.32 -2.16 11.29
CA MET A 1 -76.62 -3.25 10.55
C MET A 1 -75.13 -3.09 10.77
N ARG A 2 -74.47 -4.15 11.25
CA ARG A 2 -73.02 -4.23 11.40
C ARG A 2 -72.37 -4.21 10.01
N PHE A 3 -71.38 -3.35 9.80
CA PHE A 3 -70.36 -3.59 8.77
C PHE A 3 -68.98 -3.50 9.41
N CYS A 4 -68.25 -4.59 9.20
CA CYS A 4 -66.94 -4.91 9.74
C CYS A 4 -65.85 -4.24 8.89
N THR A 5 -64.76 -3.92 9.56
CA THR A 5 -63.53 -3.25 9.12
C THR A 5 -62.81 -3.98 7.96
N LEU A 6 -62.16 -3.22 7.07
CA LEU A 6 -60.88 -3.63 6.47
C LEU A 6 -60.06 -2.37 6.17
N ALA A 7 -59.15 -2.00 7.08
CA ALA A 7 -58.16 -0.96 6.84
C ALA A 7 -56.96 -1.63 6.16
N ILE A 8 -56.71 -1.27 4.89
CA ILE A 8 -55.52 -1.70 4.14
C ILE A 8 -54.37 -0.80 4.58
N THR A 9 -53.47 -1.32 5.42
CA THR A 9 -52.18 -0.69 5.73
C THR A 9 -51.23 -0.89 4.55
N PHE A 10 -50.99 0.18 3.78
CA PHE A 10 -49.87 0.24 2.85
C PHE A 10 -48.57 0.33 3.65
N ALA A 11 -47.83 -0.78 3.74
CA ALA A 11 -46.46 -0.76 4.23
C ALA A 11 -45.56 -0.17 3.11
N LEU A 12 -45.20 1.11 3.26
CA LEU A 12 -44.20 1.74 2.42
C LEU A 12 -42.83 1.15 2.79
N VAL A 13 -42.37 0.16 2.02
CA VAL A 13 -41.00 -0.35 2.14
C VAL A 13 -40.07 0.71 1.58
N VAL A 14 -39.53 1.55 2.47
CA VAL A 14 -38.42 2.43 2.14
C VAL A 14 -37.20 1.53 1.97
N ALA A 15 -36.87 1.22 0.71
CA ALA A 15 -35.58 0.66 0.35
C ALA A 15 -34.52 1.73 0.67
N LEU A 16 -33.91 1.64 1.86
CA LEU A 16 -32.67 2.32 2.16
C LEU A 16 -31.61 1.69 1.26
N SER A 17 -31.41 2.28 0.08
CA SER A 17 -30.18 2.14 -0.67
C SER A 17 -29.06 2.62 0.24
N LEU A 18 -28.30 1.68 0.82
CA LEU A 18 -26.97 1.94 1.34
C LEU A 18 -26.13 2.42 0.15
N VAL A 19 -26.17 3.72 -0.10
CA VAL A 19 -25.10 4.38 -0.83
C VAL A 19 -23.92 4.32 0.13
N GLU A 20 -23.08 3.30 -0.02
CA GLU A 20 -21.73 3.34 0.51
C GLU A 20 -21.12 4.63 -0.06
N GLY A 21 -21.03 5.67 0.78
CA GLY A 21 -20.37 6.89 0.38
C GLY A 21 -18.97 6.52 -0.05
N MET A 22 -18.58 6.88 -1.27
CA MET A 22 -17.20 6.73 -1.71
C MET A 22 -16.32 7.35 -0.62
N PRO A 23 -15.33 6.63 -0.07
CA PRO A 23 -14.45 7.21 0.93
C PRO A 23 -13.88 8.49 0.35
N VAL A 24 -14.05 9.60 1.07
CA VAL A 24 -13.39 10.87 0.73
C VAL A 24 -11.91 10.53 0.59
N PRO A 25 -11.26 10.83 -0.55
CA PRO A 25 -9.85 10.53 -0.71
C PRO A 25 -9.07 11.17 0.44
N ASN A 26 -8.39 10.35 1.24
CA ASN A 26 -7.45 10.84 2.24
C ASN A 26 -6.35 11.60 1.47
N PRO A 27 -6.11 12.91 1.74
CA PRO A 27 -5.11 13.70 1.04
C PRO A 27 -3.72 13.06 0.98
N PHE A 28 -3.38 12.26 2.00
CA PHE A 28 -2.11 11.53 2.08
C PHE A 28 -2.19 10.09 1.56
N GLY A 29 -3.37 9.47 1.54
CA GLY A 29 -3.54 8.08 1.10
C GLY A 29 -2.88 7.01 1.99
N CYS A 30 -2.35 7.38 3.16
CA CYS A 30 -1.67 6.44 4.05
C CYS A 30 -2.65 5.55 4.83
N LYS A 31 -2.26 4.30 5.06
CA LYS A 31 -3.12 3.24 5.63
C LYS A 31 -3.19 3.25 7.16
N ASN A 32 -2.25 3.92 7.83
CA ASN A 32 -2.21 3.96 9.29
C ASN A 32 -3.30 4.90 9.85
N ALA A 33 -4.38 4.31 10.34
CA ALA A 33 -5.52 5.04 10.90
C ALA A 33 -5.23 5.69 12.27
N LEU A 34 -4.15 5.33 12.96
CA LEU A 34 -3.79 5.92 14.26
C LEU A 34 -3.08 7.27 14.13
N ILE A 35 -2.66 7.60 12.91
CA ILE A 35 -2.10 8.90 12.54
C ILE A 35 -3.11 9.57 11.61
N SER A 36 -3.53 10.78 11.94
CA SER A 36 -4.49 11.53 11.14
C SER A 36 -3.80 12.35 10.04
N ASP A 37 -4.51 12.57 8.93
CA ASP A 37 -4.00 13.40 7.83
C ASP A 37 -3.72 14.84 8.27
N ASN A 38 -4.55 15.42 9.14
CA ASN A 38 -4.28 16.74 9.74
C ASN A 38 -2.95 16.77 10.51
N TRP A 39 -2.57 15.66 11.14
CA TRP A 39 -1.28 15.55 11.83
C TRP A 39 -0.13 15.41 10.84
N ARG A 40 -0.30 14.59 9.78
CA ARG A 40 0.70 14.46 8.69
C ARG A 40 0.97 15.82 8.06
N GLU A 41 -0.10 16.55 7.73
CA GLU A 41 -0.06 17.90 7.19
C GLU A 41 0.67 18.86 8.12
N TYR A 42 0.35 18.85 9.42
CA TYR A 42 1.03 19.68 10.40
C TYR A 42 2.55 19.46 10.40
N VAL A 43 2.99 18.20 10.41
CA VAL A 43 4.41 17.86 10.46
C VAL A 43 5.10 18.18 9.13
N LEU A 44 4.47 17.85 8.00
CA LEU A 44 4.93 18.21 6.65
C LEU A 44 5.13 19.72 6.50
N ASN A 45 4.11 20.51 6.82
CA ASN A 45 4.15 21.96 6.73
C ASN A 45 5.22 22.55 7.65
N PHE A 46 5.38 22.04 8.87
CA PHE A 46 6.46 22.48 9.75
C PHE A 46 7.83 22.32 9.07
N HIS A 47 8.11 21.16 8.47
CA HIS A 47 9.40 20.92 7.83
C HIS A 47 9.60 21.83 6.62
N ASN A 48 8.61 21.93 5.73
CA ASN A 48 8.73 22.73 4.50
C ASN A 48 8.82 24.23 4.82
N ASP A 49 8.07 24.75 5.80
CA ASP A 49 8.18 26.15 6.24
C ASP A 49 9.58 26.48 6.76
N LYS A 50 10.18 25.55 7.50
CA LYS A 50 11.53 25.68 8.02
C LYS A 50 12.59 25.61 6.92
N ARG A 51 12.48 24.64 6.02
CA ARG A 51 13.35 24.48 4.86
C ARG A 51 13.29 25.69 3.93
N ARG A 52 12.10 26.24 3.69
CA ARG A 52 11.87 27.48 2.93
C ARG A 52 12.61 28.66 3.54
N ARG A 53 12.44 28.85 4.85
CA ARG A 53 13.09 29.94 5.59
C ARG A 53 14.63 29.84 5.54
N LEU A 54 15.16 28.62 5.56
CA LEU A 54 16.57 28.34 5.37
C LEU A 54 17.02 28.61 3.93
N SER A 55 16.28 28.12 2.94
CA SER A 55 16.55 28.31 1.52
C SER A 55 16.59 29.78 1.12
N GLN A 56 15.68 30.60 1.67
CA GLN A 56 15.64 32.05 1.46
C GLN A 56 16.82 32.79 2.11
N GLY A 57 17.61 32.16 2.98
CA GLY A 57 18.74 32.79 3.67
C GLY A 57 18.34 33.72 4.82
N ILE A 58 17.16 33.50 5.42
CA ILE A 58 16.66 34.28 6.56
C ILE A 58 16.57 33.46 7.86
N GLN A 59 17.14 32.26 7.85
CA GLN A 59 17.25 31.40 9.02
C GLN A 59 18.42 31.86 9.90
N VAL A 60 18.11 32.38 11.08
CA VAL A 60 19.10 32.83 12.06
C VAL A 60 19.87 31.63 12.63
N SER A 61 21.19 31.74 12.67
CA SER A 61 22.16 30.87 13.34
C SER A 61 22.99 31.66 14.36
N LYS A 62 23.95 31.03 15.05
CA LYS A 62 24.77 31.69 16.09
C LYS A 62 25.56 32.92 15.60
N GLY A 63 26.09 32.87 14.38
CA GLY A 63 26.92 33.95 13.80
C GLY A 63 26.19 34.85 12.79
N GLY A 64 24.86 34.78 12.73
CA GLY A 64 24.04 35.51 11.77
C GLY A 64 23.15 34.57 10.96
N ASN A 65 22.57 35.07 9.87
CA ASN A 65 21.72 34.24 9.02
C ASN A 65 22.57 33.19 8.29
N ALA A 66 22.10 31.95 8.27
CA ALA A 66 22.61 30.93 7.34
C ALA A 66 22.35 31.40 5.90
N PRO A 67 23.27 31.11 4.96
CA PRO A 67 23.11 31.53 3.57
C PRO A 67 21.94 30.81 2.89
N GLY A 68 21.44 31.38 1.80
CA GLY A 68 20.37 30.73 1.03
C GLY A 68 20.83 29.44 0.36
N ALA A 69 19.88 28.60 -0.06
CA ALA A 69 20.14 27.32 -0.70
C ALA A 69 19.81 27.36 -2.20
N LYS A 70 20.56 26.62 -3.01
CA LYS A 70 20.29 26.43 -4.45
C LYS A 70 19.30 25.29 -4.69
N ASP A 71 19.39 24.23 -3.90
CA ASP A 71 18.87 22.88 -4.18
C ASP A 71 17.95 22.35 -3.08
N MET A 72 17.31 23.24 -2.30
CA MET A 72 16.42 22.82 -1.21
C MET A 72 15.11 22.29 -1.78
N ASN A 73 14.95 20.96 -1.82
CA ASN A 73 13.70 20.35 -2.29
C ASN A 73 12.56 20.53 -1.28
N GLU A 74 11.35 20.70 -1.79
CA GLU A 74 10.15 20.51 -0.98
C GLU A 74 10.01 19.03 -0.61
N LEU A 75 9.69 18.75 0.65
CA LEU A 75 9.43 17.38 1.09
C LEU A 75 8.02 16.97 0.72
N SER A 76 7.87 15.72 0.29
CA SER A 76 6.61 15.02 0.10
C SER A 76 6.46 13.95 1.18
N TRP A 77 5.22 13.70 1.61
CA TRP A 77 4.94 12.64 2.59
C TRP A 77 4.96 11.27 1.92
N ASP A 78 5.68 10.32 2.52
CA ASP A 78 5.82 8.96 2.00
C ASP A 78 5.20 7.94 2.96
N CYS A 79 4.10 7.29 2.55
CA CYS A 79 3.40 6.32 3.38
C CYS A 79 4.21 5.04 3.65
N ASP A 80 5.15 4.67 2.79
CA ASP A 80 6.01 3.50 2.99
C ASP A 80 7.08 3.81 4.06
N LEU A 81 7.66 5.02 4.02
CA LEU A 81 8.51 5.51 5.11
C LEU A 81 7.74 5.62 6.43
N GLU A 82 6.46 6.04 6.39
CA GLU A 82 5.61 6.10 7.59
C GLU A 82 5.36 4.71 8.17
N HIS A 83 5.04 3.74 7.31
CA HIS A 83 4.80 2.36 7.72
C HIS A 83 6.06 1.75 8.35
N HIS A 84 7.21 1.95 7.70
CA HIS A 84 8.51 1.51 8.22
C HIS A 84 8.86 2.18 9.56
N ALA A 85 8.58 3.47 9.68
CA ALA A 85 8.72 4.19 10.93
C ALA A 85 7.83 3.57 12.01
N TRP A 86 6.55 3.34 11.71
CA TRP A 86 5.55 2.81 12.63
C TRP A 86 5.89 1.40 13.12
N SER A 87 6.36 0.52 12.22
CA SER A 87 6.76 -0.84 12.57
C SER A 87 8.02 -0.87 13.45
N GLY A 88 8.96 0.06 13.22
CA GLY A 88 10.23 0.14 13.93
C GLY A 88 10.21 0.93 15.24
N VAL A 89 9.26 1.85 15.45
CA VAL A 89 9.40 2.91 16.49
C VAL A 89 9.55 2.39 17.92
N CYS A 90 8.78 1.37 18.35
CA CYS A 90 8.85 0.87 19.73
C CYS A 90 9.76 -0.36 19.87
N ASP A 91 9.44 -1.42 19.12
CA ASP A 91 9.94 -2.79 19.35
C ASP A 91 10.65 -3.37 18.12
N GLY A 92 10.72 -2.63 17.02
CA GLY A 92 11.31 -3.07 15.76
C GLY A 92 12.65 -2.39 15.46
N THR A 93 13.11 -2.57 14.22
CA THR A 93 14.36 -1.97 13.73
C THR A 93 14.03 -1.05 12.56
N VAL A 94 14.61 0.15 12.57
CA VAL A 94 14.59 1.07 11.43
C VAL A 94 15.95 1.03 10.73
N ASP A 95 15.94 0.95 9.40
CA ASP A 95 17.14 1.00 8.58
C ASP A 95 17.78 2.41 8.57
N LYS A 96 18.69 2.63 9.53
CA LYS A 96 19.49 3.87 9.66
C LYS A 96 20.73 3.89 8.73
N ASN A 97 20.97 2.81 7.98
CA ASN A 97 22.08 2.75 7.02
C ASN A 97 21.68 3.44 5.71
N THR A 98 20.49 3.12 5.22
CA THR A 98 19.92 3.68 3.98
C THR A 98 19.25 5.02 4.23
N TYR A 99 18.44 5.13 5.29
CA TYR A 99 17.58 6.29 5.51
C TYR A 99 18.12 7.25 6.57
N GLY A 100 17.71 8.51 6.43
CA GLY A 100 17.88 9.50 7.49
C GLY A 100 16.86 9.25 8.58
N VAL A 101 17.28 9.16 9.85
CA VAL A 101 16.37 8.86 10.97
C VAL A 101 16.68 9.78 12.13
N ILE A 102 15.65 10.43 12.65
CA ILE A 102 15.69 11.22 13.90
C ILE A 102 14.54 10.81 14.80
N GLU A 103 14.78 10.75 16.10
CA GLU A 103 13.82 10.26 17.07
C GLU A 103 13.95 10.99 18.40
N ASP A 104 12.83 11.11 19.12
CA ASP A 104 12.78 11.63 20.48
C ASP A 104 11.65 10.94 21.23
N THR A 105 11.59 11.17 22.54
CA THR A 105 10.59 10.56 23.41
C THR A 105 9.82 11.62 24.19
N PHE A 106 8.58 11.32 24.54
CA PHE A 106 7.76 12.18 25.40
C PHE A 106 6.87 11.36 26.32
N ALA A 107 6.57 11.92 27.50
CA ALA A 107 5.71 11.25 28.48
C ALA A 107 4.26 11.18 27.98
N THR A 108 3.65 10.01 28.12
CA THR A 108 2.24 9.74 27.82
C THR A 108 1.44 10.01 29.09
N LYS A 109 0.64 11.09 29.11
CA LYS A 109 -0.27 11.43 30.22
C LYS A 109 -1.73 11.30 29.78
N LYS A 110 -2.65 11.19 30.75
CA LYS A 110 -4.09 10.99 30.52
C LYS A 110 -4.74 12.09 29.66
N ASP A 111 -4.17 13.31 29.68
CA ASP A 111 -4.59 14.48 28.88
C ASP A 111 -3.51 14.92 27.88
N CYS A 112 -2.78 13.97 27.28
CA CYS A 112 -1.66 14.28 26.40
C CYS A 112 -2.12 14.83 25.04
N ASN A 113 -1.97 16.14 24.84
CA ASN A 113 -1.99 16.72 23.50
C ASN A 113 -0.69 16.35 22.77
N VAL A 114 -0.73 15.25 22.01
CA VAL A 114 0.43 14.72 21.30
C VAL A 114 0.97 15.73 20.27
N THR A 115 0.09 16.46 19.58
CA THR A 115 0.49 17.50 18.62
C THR A 115 1.31 18.61 19.28
N GLU A 116 0.95 19.03 20.50
CA GLU A 116 1.74 20.03 21.23
C GLU A 116 3.13 19.50 21.61
N LYS A 117 3.23 18.24 22.06
CA LYS A 117 4.52 17.60 22.39
C LYS A 117 5.42 17.50 21.16
N ILE A 118 4.85 17.08 20.04
CA ILE A 118 5.56 16.95 18.77
C ILE A 118 5.95 18.33 18.24
N SER A 119 5.08 19.34 18.37
CA SER A 119 5.44 20.74 18.07
C SER A 119 6.67 21.20 18.83
N ALA A 120 6.74 20.87 20.13
CA ALA A 120 7.88 21.22 20.97
C ALA A 120 9.16 20.48 20.54
N ILE A 121 9.06 19.19 20.20
CA ILE A 121 10.18 18.38 19.70
C ILE A 121 10.70 18.92 18.36
N LEU A 122 9.82 19.17 17.39
CA LEU A 122 10.18 19.72 16.09
C LEU A 122 10.88 21.09 16.21
N LYS A 123 10.38 21.96 17.11
CA LYS A 123 11.02 23.24 17.43
C LYS A 123 12.38 23.06 18.09
N LYS A 124 12.51 22.12 19.03
CA LYS A 124 13.78 21.75 19.67
C LYS A 124 14.81 21.31 18.63
N TRP A 125 14.47 20.33 17.80
CA TRP A 125 15.31 19.82 16.73
C TRP A 125 15.75 20.91 15.76
N TRP A 126 14.83 21.74 15.27
CA TRP A 126 15.19 22.82 14.34
C TRP A 126 16.04 23.91 15.00
N ASN A 127 15.85 24.18 16.29
CA ASN A 127 16.60 25.22 17.02
C ASN A 127 18.08 24.87 17.23
N GLU A 128 18.52 23.62 16.99
CA GLU A 128 19.94 23.26 16.99
C GLU A 128 20.76 24.13 15.99
N VAL A 129 20.11 24.70 14.96
CA VAL A 129 20.74 25.68 14.04
C VAL A 129 21.31 26.90 14.76
N LYS A 130 20.82 27.23 15.96
CA LYS A 130 21.30 28.37 16.76
C LYS A 130 22.53 28.05 17.61
N GLU A 131 22.92 26.78 17.67
CA GLU A 131 24.03 26.32 18.52
C GLU A 131 25.39 26.44 17.81
N ALA A 132 25.38 26.51 16.47
CA ALA A 132 26.56 26.69 15.63
C ALA A 132 26.42 27.89 14.67
N ASP A 133 27.56 28.36 14.17
CA ASP A 133 27.60 29.44 13.17
C ASP A 133 27.55 28.84 11.77
N PHE A 134 26.44 29.08 11.07
CA PHE A 134 26.24 28.65 9.69
C PHE A 134 26.34 29.81 8.69
N SER A 135 26.71 31.02 9.12
CA SER A 135 26.70 32.22 8.28
C SER A 135 27.65 32.14 7.09
N GLN A 136 28.78 31.44 7.25
CA GLN A 136 29.79 31.27 6.21
C GLN A 136 29.77 29.89 5.58
N ASN A 137 29.59 28.85 6.40
CA ASN A 137 29.74 27.46 6.00
C ASN A 137 28.56 26.61 6.48
N VAL A 138 28.05 25.78 5.58
CA VAL A 138 26.91 24.87 5.81
C VAL A 138 27.36 23.41 5.84
N ASN A 139 28.66 23.21 6.07
CA ASN A 139 29.29 21.90 6.20
C ASN A 139 28.78 21.12 7.41
N TYR A 140 29.04 19.82 7.33
CA TYR A 140 28.81 18.83 8.37
C TYR A 140 29.29 19.25 9.77
N GLY A 141 28.49 18.91 10.79
CA GLY A 141 28.89 18.85 12.19
C GLY A 141 28.01 17.89 13.00
N ALA A 142 28.64 17.11 13.89
CA ALA A 142 27.95 16.09 14.67
C ALA A 142 27.11 16.64 15.85
N ALA A 143 27.27 17.93 16.19
CA ALA A 143 26.66 18.55 17.36
C ALA A 143 25.15 18.85 17.20
N TYR A 144 24.64 18.88 15.97
CA TYR A 144 23.26 19.27 15.63
C TYR A 144 22.59 18.22 14.72
N PRO A 145 22.51 16.96 15.17
CA PRO A 145 22.12 15.84 14.31
C PRO A 145 20.67 15.97 13.80
N ASN A 146 19.76 16.57 14.56
CA ASN A 146 18.36 16.63 14.19
C ASN A 146 18.11 17.75 13.19
N PHE A 147 18.60 18.97 13.45
CA PHE A 147 18.53 20.06 12.47
C PHE A 147 19.17 19.65 11.14
N ARG A 148 20.36 19.04 11.21
CA ARG A 148 21.08 18.57 10.03
C ARG A 148 20.23 17.66 9.16
N GLN A 149 19.56 16.67 9.76
CA GLN A 149 18.73 15.74 9.00
C GLN A 149 17.48 16.43 8.42
N MET A 150 16.81 17.31 9.18
CA MET A 150 15.65 18.07 8.69
C MET A 150 16.00 18.99 7.51
N ALA A 151 17.24 19.50 7.48
CA ALA A 151 17.69 20.51 6.53
C ALA A 151 18.39 19.95 5.27
N VAL A 152 18.53 18.63 5.11
CA VAL A 152 19.21 18.02 3.95
C VAL A 152 18.54 18.47 2.64
N GLY A 153 19.25 19.26 1.81
CA GLY A 153 18.70 19.87 0.59
C GLY A 153 18.16 18.84 -0.39
N LYS A 154 18.94 17.77 -0.62
CA LYS A 154 18.60 16.67 -1.53
C LYS A 154 17.41 15.79 -1.10
N ALA A 155 16.99 15.82 0.17
CA ALA A 155 15.86 15.03 0.66
C ALA A 155 14.56 15.46 -0.04
N LYS A 156 13.77 14.50 -0.52
CA LYS A 156 12.52 14.72 -1.27
C LYS A 156 11.32 14.06 -0.61
N GLY A 157 11.53 12.92 0.02
CA GLY A 157 10.52 12.14 0.71
C GLY A 157 10.83 12.04 2.17
N PHE A 158 9.81 12.17 3.00
CA PHE A 158 9.93 11.88 4.41
C PHE A 158 8.58 11.47 4.98
N ALA A 159 8.60 10.85 6.14
CA ALA A 159 7.40 10.70 6.96
C ALA A 159 7.78 10.58 8.42
N CYS A 160 6.82 10.84 9.28
CA CYS A 160 7.00 10.67 10.70
C CYS A 160 5.89 9.83 11.30
N THR A 161 6.16 9.29 12.47
CA THR A 161 5.24 8.49 13.24
C THR A 161 5.36 8.82 14.72
N TYR A 162 4.31 8.58 15.49
CA TYR A 162 4.42 8.48 16.94
C TYR A 162 3.58 7.31 17.45
N ARG A 163 4.05 6.68 18.52
CA ARG A 163 3.28 5.63 19.19
C ARG A 163 3.57 5.60 20.69
N PRO A 164 2.57 5.35 21.54
CA PRO A 164 2.81 4.91 22.90
C PRO A 164 3.60 3.60 22.91
N CYS A 165 4.72 3.58 23.61
CA CYS A 165 5.50 2.38 23.88
C CYS A 165 5.31 1.99 25.36
N THR A 166 6.15 1.07 25.86
CA THR A 166 6.11 0.64 27.26
C THR A 166 6.44 1.77 28.25
N ASN A 167 6.10 1.60 29.52
CA ASN A 167 6.45 2.51 30.63
C ASN A 167 5.89 3.94 30.53
N SER A 168 4.70 4.12 29.95
CA SER A 168 4.06 5.44 29.76
C SER A 168 4.92 6.43 28.95
N GLN A 169 5.82 5.93 28.10
CA GLN A 169 6.65 6.75 27.22
C GLN A 169 6.21 6.54 25.78
N SER A 170 5.90 7.64 25.10
CA SER A 170 5.68 7.64 23.65
C SER A 170 6.99 7.97 22.95
N LYS A 171 7.18 7.38 21.77
CA LYS A 171 8.28 7.70 20.88
C LYS A 171 7.75 8.43 19.65
N PHE A 172 8.51 9.41 19.17
CA PHE A 172 8.27 10.13 17.92
C PHE A 172 9.50 9.92 17.03
N LEU A 173 9.28 9.53 15.78
CA LEU A 173 10.34 9.15 14.87
C LEU A 173 10.01 9.68 13.47
N CYS A 174 11.00 10.25 12.80
CA CYS A 174 10.92 10.68 11.41
C CYS A 174 11.97 9.95 10.57
N ILE A 175 11.57 9.50 9.39
CA ILE A 175 12.44 8.87 8.38
C ILE A 175 12.44 9.73 7.12
N TYR A 176 13.61 9.88 6.51
CA TYR A 176 13.85 10.62 5.29
C TYR A 176 14.46 9.70 4.24
N ASN A 177 14.04 9.87 2.99
CA ASN A 177 14.58 9.13 1.86
C ASN A 177 16.08 9.39 1.65
N GLU A 178 16.59 10.54 2.12
CA GLU A 178 18.00 10.91 2.07
C GLU A 178 18.59 11.05 3.48
N LYS A 179 19.65 10.30 3.74
CA LYS A 179 20.44 10.42 4.95
C LYS A 179 21.40 11.60 4.88
N ALA A 180 21.54 12.31 5.98
CA ALA A 180 22.59 13.28 6.13
C ALA A 180 23.98 12.58 6.09
N GLY A 181 24.79 12.95 5.08
CA GLY A 181 26.17 12.46 4.87
C GLY A 181 27.24 13.47 5.30
N THR A 182 28.50 13.23 4.97
CA THR A 182 29.61 14.16 5.25
C THR A 182 29.60 15.41 4.37
N ASP A 183 28.78 15.41 3.34
CA ASP A 183 28.58 16.54 2.43
C ASP A 183 27.95 17.75 3.15
N PRO A 184 28.04 18.95 2.56
CA PRO A 184 27.27 20.09 3.01
C PRO A 184 25.78 19.77 3.13
N ILE A 185 25.10 20.37 4.10
CA ILE A 185 23.67 20.11 4.37
C ILE A 185 22.82 20.42 3.12
N TYR A 186 23.19 21.46 2.36
CA TYR A 186 22.62 21.86 1.08
C TYR A 186 23.68 22.65 0.28
N MET A 187 23.42 22.90 -1.01
CA MET A 187 24.27 23.74 -1.84
C MET A 187 24.02 25.22 -1.53
N LYS A 188 25.03 25.89 -0.96
CA LYS A 188 25.00 27.33 -0.66
C LYS A 188 24.84 28.17 -1.92
N ALA A 189 23.89 29.12 -1.93
CA ALA A 189 23.76 30.16 -2.94
C ALA A 189 24.86 31.22 -2.79
N GLY A 190 25.52 31.59 -3.89
CA GLY A 190 26.56 32.63 -3.89
C GLY A 190 26.00 34.05 -3.87
N ASN A 191 24.76 34.23 -4.32
CA ASN A 191 24.04 35.50 -4.37
C ASN A 191 22.52 35.24 -4.36
N ALA A 192 21.71 36.30 -4.30
CA ALA A 192 20.25 36.19 -4.25
C ALA A 192 19.64 35.54 -5.51
N GLN A 193 20.27 35.69 -6.68
CA GLN A 193 19.82 35.11 -7.95
C GLN A 193 20.09 33.59 -8.03
N GLU A 194 20.98 33.08 -7.18
CA GLU A 194 21.29 31.66 -7.05
C GLU A 194 20.39 30.91 -6.07
N ILE A 195 19.61 31.64 -5.27
CA ILE A 195 18.64 31.02 -4.36
C ILE A 195 17.63 30.25 -5.19
N CYS A 196 17.40 28.99 -4.81
CA CYS A 196 16.42 28.11 -5.44
C CYS A 196 16.67 27.90 -6.96
N GLN A 197 17.94 27.86 -7.37
CA GLN A 197 18.34 27.42 -8.72
C GLN A 197 18.25 25.88 -8.84
N CYS A 198 17.01 25.40 -8.90
CA CYS A 198 16.69 24.00 -9.17
C CYS A 198 17.13 23.55 -10.58
N THR A 199 16.99 22.25 -10.87
CA THR A 199 17.46 21.60 -12.11
C THR A 199 16.97 22.26 -13.42
N ASN A 200 15.76 22.82 -13.49
CA ASN A 200 15.24 23.50 -14.69
C ASN A 200 15.41 25.04 -14.65
N GLN A 201 16.63 25.52 -14.40
CA GLN A 201 16.94 26.96 -14.36
C GLN A 201 16.05 27.75 -13.37
N GLY A 202 15.65 27.13 -12.26
CA GLY A 202 14.79 27.74 -11.24
C GLY A 202 13.30 27.83 -11.58
N LYS A 203 12.84 27.31 -12.73
CA LYS A 203 11.38 27.28 -13.07
C LYS A 203 10.56 26.40 -12.13
N ASP A 204 11.21 25.41 -11.54
CA ASP A 204 10.59 24.51 -10.56
C ASP A 204 10.71 25.07 -9.13
N CYS A 205 11.02 26.35 -8.96
CA CYS A 205 11.08 26.96 -7.64
C CYS A 205 9.71 27.54 -7.26
N ILE A 206 9.09 27.02 -6.20
CA ILE A 206 7.90 27.60 -5.59
C ILE A 206 8.22 27.95 -4.14
N ASP A 207 8.05 29.22 -3.80
CA ASP A 207 8.28 29.75 -2.46
C ASP A 207 9.60 29.26 -1.84
N TYR A 208 10.69 29.46 -2.59
CA TYR A 208 12.07 29.09 -2.24
C TYR A 208 12.35 27.58 -2.07
N LEU A 209 11.44 26.70 -2.51
CA LEU A 209 11.64 25.25 -2.52
C LEU A 209 11.56 24.67 -3.93
N CYS A 210 12.47 23.74 -4.24
CA CYS A 210 12.47 23.00 -5.50
C CYS A 210 11.34 21.98 -5.54
N GLN A 211 10.50 22.09 -6.57
CA GLN A 211 9.40 21.21 -6.91
C GLN A 211 9.95 20.07 -7.77
N ILE A 212 10.28 18.95 -7.14
CA ILE A 212 10.85 17.78 -7.82
C ILE A 212 9.90 16.61 -7.63
N ASP A 213 9.58 15.93 -8.73
CA ASP A 213 8.80 14.70 -8.67
C ASP A 213 9.45 13.70 -7.72
N TYR A 214 8.63 13.13 -6.84
CA TYR A 214 9.05 12.17 -5.85
C TYR A 214 8.26 10.87 -6.03
N THR A 215 9.00 9.79 -6.30
CA THR A 215 8.46 8.42 -6.26
C THR A 215 8.66 7.89 -4.84
N PRO A 216 7.61 7.43 -4.14
CA PRO A 216 7.74 6.76 -2.85
C PRO A 216 8.73 5.59 -2.89
N VAL A 217 9.35 5.30 -1.74
CA VAL A 217 10.43 4.31 -1.63
C VAL A 217 9.96 2.86 -1.85
N GLY A 218 8.66 2.58 -1.75
CA GLY A 218 8.13 1.22 -1.79
C GLY A 218 8.37 0.45 -0.49
N ASP A 219 8.06 -0.84 -0.48
CA ASP A 219 8.16 -1.68 0.74
C ASP A 219 9.54 -1.63 1.40
N ILE A 220 9.54 -1.55 2.75
CA ILE A 220 10.75 -1.63 3.57
C ILE A 220 10.57 -2.70 4.67
N PRO A 221 11.39 -3.77 4.70
CA PRO A 221 12.35 -4.14 3.67
C PRO A 221 11.63 -4.51 2.37
N THR A 222 12.32 -4.35 1.24
CA THR A 222 11.74 -4.69 -0.06
C THR A 222 11.38 -6.17 -0.10
N ARG A 223 10.15 -6.46 -0.49
CA ARG A 223 9.66 -7.82 -0.64
C ARG A 223 10.43 -8.52 -1.77
N VAL A 224 10.82 -9.77 -1.54
CA VAL A 224 11.60 -10.60 -2.48
C VAL A 224 10.99 -10.62 -3.88
N CYS A 225 9.67 -10.73 -3.96
CA CYS A 225 8.92 -10.79 -5.21
C CYS A 225 8.85 -9.47 -5.97
N THR A 226 9.07 -8.30 -5.34
CA THR A 226 8.83 -6.99 -5.96
C THR A 226 9.64 -6.77 -7.23
N ALA A 227 10.88 -7.26 -7.28
CA ALA A 227 11.71 -7.18 -8.48
C ALA A 227 11.23 -8.10 -9.63
N LYS A 228 10.33 -9.05 -9.34
CA LYS A 228 9.86 -10.09 -10.27
C LYS A 228 8.45 -9.83 -10.78
N ASP A 229 7.52 -9.46 -9.90
CA ASP A 229 6.11 -9.23 -10.25
C ASP A 229 5.72 -7.74 -10.33
N GLY A 230 6.58 -6.83 -9.87
CA GLY A 230 6.30 -5.39 -9.76
C GLY A 230 5.22 -5.03 -8.73
N MET A 231 4.87 -5.94 -7.81
CA MET A 231 3.87 -5.76 -6.76
C MET A 231 4.53 -5.30 -5.45
N ASN A 232 3.74 -4.70 -4.56
CA ASN A 232 4.14 -4.40 -3.18
C ASN A 232 3.46 -5.38 -2.20
N SER A 233 3.78 -5.29 -0.91
CA SER A 233 3.24 -6.16 0.14
C SER A 233 1.72 -6.10 0.25
N ASP A 234 1.16 -4.90 0.07
CA ASP A 234 -0.28 -4.69 0.12
C ASP A 234 -1.02 -5.39 -1.02
N LEU A 235 -0.48 -5.29 -2.25
CA LEU A 235 -1.05 -5.96 -3.41
C LEU A 235 -0.97 -7.50 -3.27
N GLU A 236 0.11 -8.05 -2.73
CA GLU A 236 0.19 -9.50 -2.44
C GLU A 236 -0.79 -9.93 -1.35
N THR A 237 -0.96 -9.11 -0.31
CA THR A 237 -1.91 -9.39 0.77
C THR A 237 -3.34 -9.38 0.22
N ILE A 238 -3.70 -8.36 -0.57
CA ILE A 238 -4.99 -8.29 -1.28
C ILE A 238 -5.18 -9.53 -2.15
N ALA A 239 -4.18 -9.88 -2.96
CA ALA A 239 -4.25 -11.06 -3.82
C ALA A 239 -4.50 -12.32 -2.98
N THR A 240 -3.69 -12.58 -1.95
CA THR A 240 -3.73 -13.81 -1.17
C THR A 240 -4.99 -13.92 -0.32
N ASP A 241 -5.34 -12.84 0.38
CA ASP A 241 -6.47 -12.83 1.31
C ASP A 241 -7.80 -12.91 0.57
N MET A 242 -7.99 -12.16 -0.51
CA MET A 242 -9.24 -12.22 -1.26
C MET A 242 -9.44 -13.58 -1.93
N HIS A 243 -8.39 -14.17 -2.51
CA HIS A 243 -8.50 -15.50 -3.09
C HIS A 243 -8.84 -16.55 -2.02
N ASN A 244 -8.15 -16.54 -0.88
CA ASN A 244 -8.42 -17.49 0.20
C ASN A 244 -9.77 -17.24 0.90
N TYR A 245 -10.22 -15.99 0.97
CA TYR A 245 -11.58 -15.66 1.41
C TYR A 245 -12.62 -16.33 0.51
N TYR A 246 -12.52 -16.15 -0.81
CA TYR A 246 -13.49 -16.75 -1.74
C TYR A 246 -13.40 -18.27 -1.80
N ARG A 247 -12.19 -18.85 -1.79
CA ARG A 247 -12.00 -20.31 -1.69
C ARG A 247 -12.65 -20.88 -0.44
N ARG A 248 -12.50 -20.21 0.71
CA ARG A 248 -13.14 -20.59 1.96
C ARG A 248 -14.66 -20.49 1.87
N LEU A 249 -15.17 -19.40 1.31
CA LEU A 249 -16.61 -19.16 1.11
C LEU A 249 -17.24 -20.28 0.26
N VAL A 250 -16.56 -20.68 -0.82
CA VAL A 250 -16.97 -21.81 -1.68
C VAL A 250 -16.86 -23.14 -0.94
N ALA A 251 -15.70 -23.43 -0.34
CA ALA A 251 -15.46 -24.71 0.31
C ALA A 251 -16.44 -25.00 1.44
N THR A 252 -16.90 -23.96 2.13
CA THR A 252 -17.89 -24.06 3.22
C THR A 252 -19.34 -23.98 2.74
N GLY A 253 -19.59 -23.83 1.44
CA GLY A 253 -20.93 -23.85 0.84
C GLY A 253 -21.72 -22.56 1.05
N TRP A 254 -21.04 -21.43 1.30
CA TRP A 254 -21.66 -20.12 1.51
C TRP A 254 -21.58 -19.21 0.29
N ALA A 255 -20.83 -19.59 -0.75
CA ALA A 255 -20.74 -18.83 -1.99
C ALA A 255 -22.04 -19.00 -2.79
N LYS A 256 -22.69 -17.89 -3.16
CA LYS A 256 -23.93 -17.93 -3.93
C LYS A 256 -23.66 -18.43 -5.34
N ASP A 257 -24.51 -19.34 -5.80
CA ASP A 257 -24.48 -19.89 -7.16
C ASP A 257 -25.83 -19.60 -7.83
N LYS A 258 -25.79 -19.08 -9.05
CA LYS A 258 -27.01 -18.75 -9.81
C LYS A 258 -27.94 -19.95 -10.06
N LYS A 259 -27.37 -21.13 -10.32
CA LYS A 259 -28.12 -22.33 -10.71
C LYS A 259 -28.79 -22.99 -9.52
N ASP A 260 -28.09 -23.10 -8.38
CA ASP A 260 -28.52 -23.92 -7.25
C ASP A 260 -28.45 -23.22 -5.88
N GLY A 261 -28.50 -21.88 -5.88
CA GLY A 261 -28.52 -21.02 -4.70
C GLY A 261 -27.15 -20.84 -4.05
N TYR A 262 -26.47 -21.94 -3.73
CA TYR A 262 -25.12 -21.94 -3.15
C TYR A 262 -24.24 -23.04 -3.77
N ALA A 263 -22.94 -22.79 -3.88
CA ALA A 263 -21.97 -23.78 -4.32
C ALA A 263 -21.93 -25.00 -3.37
N PRO A 264 -21.66 -26.22 -3.85
CA PRO A 264 -21.49 -27.39 -2.99
C PRO A 264 -20.18 -27.30 -2.18
N THR A 265 -20.10 -27.98 -1.03
CA THR A 265 -18.92 -27.91 -0.16
C THR A 265 -17.73 -28.68 -0.73
N ALA A 266 -16.52 -28.17 -0.49
CA ALA A 266 -15.27 -28.80 -0.92
C ALA A 266 -14.59 -29.51 0.25
N LYS A 267 -14.14 -30.75 0.04
CA LYS A 267 -13.55 -31.54 1.12
C LYS A 267 -12.07 -31.23 1.36
N ASP A 268 -11.32 -30.89 0.31
CA ASP A 268 -9.86 -30.78 0.31
C ASP A 268 -9.36 -29.51 -0.42
N MET A 269 -10.02 -28.36 -0.17
CA MET A 269 -9.67 -27.08 -0.78
C MET A 269 -8.33 -26.55 -0.24
N TYR A 270 -7.27 -26.52 -1.05
CA TYR A 270 -5.99 -25.98 -0.58
C TYR A 270 -6.07 -24.47 -0.32
N ALA A 271 -5.40 -23.98 0.72
CA ALA A 271 -5.12 -22.56 0.82
C ALA A 271 -4.09 -22.17 -0.25
N LEU A 272 -4.37 -21.10 -0.99
CA LEU A 272 -3.40 -20.53 -1.92
C LEU A 272 -2.28 -19.84 -1.16
N LYS A 273 -1.06 -20.14 -1.56
CA LYS A 273 0.14 -19.44 -1.12
C LYS A 273 0.65 -18.56 -2.27
N TYR A 274 1.03 -17.33 -1.98
CA TYR A 274 1.78 -16.54 -2.96
C TYR A 274 3.11 -17.24 -3.28
N THR A 275 3.58 -17.15 -4.53
CA THR A 275 4.89 -17.71 -4.90
C THR A 275 6.02 -17.10 -4.06
N ASP A 276 7.04 -17.90 -3.78
CA ASP A 276 8.21 -17.47 -3.01
C ASP A 276 9.21 -16.67 -3.86
N CYS A 277 8.96 -16.54 -5.18
CA CYS A 277 9.82 -15.86 -6.15
C CYS A 277 11.29 -16.31 -6.13
N GLN A 278 11.50 -17.60 -5.86
CA GLN A 278 12.79 -18.26 -5.88
C GLN A 278 12.86 -19.24 -7.05
N ALA A 279 14.02 -19.33 -7.70
CA ALA A 279 14.25 -20.32 -8.73
C ALA A 279 14.01 -21.75 -8.19
N PRO A 280 13.41 -22.66 -8.99
CA PRO A 280 13.04 -22.51 -10.40
C PRO A 280 11.61 -21.96 -10.65
N ASP A 281 10.93 -21.39 -9.65
CA ASP A 281 9.57 -20.86 -9.81
C ASP A 281 9.58 -19.51 -10.54
N THR A 282 8.92 -19.45 -11.71
CA THR A 282 8.84 -18.26 -12.57
C THR A 282 7.45 -17.62 -12.62
N ILE A 283 6.48 -18.09 -11.81
CA ILE A 283 5.08 -17.63 -11.91
C ILE A 283 4.98 -16.09 -11.82
N ALA A 284 5.71 -15.48 -10.89
CA ALA A 284 5.75 -14.01 -10.72
C ALA A 284 6.28 -13.28 -11.96
N GLU A 285 7.45 -13.69 -12.46
CA GLU A 285 8.12 -13.06 -13.60
C GLU A 285 7.27 -13.13 -14.87
N ASP A 286 6.75 -14.32 -15.17
CA ASP A 286 5.97 -14.53 -16.38
C ASP A 286 4.63 -13.79 -16.31
N THR A 287 4.02 -13.71 -15.12
CA THR A 287 2.79 -12.95 -14.90
C THR A 287 3.02 -11.46 -15.11
N LYS A 288 4.14 -10.91 -14.63
CA LYS A 288 4.50 -9.50 -14.90
C LYS A 288 4.75 -9.26 -16.38
N ALA A 289 5.47 -10.15 -17.05
CA ALA A 289 5.71 -10.03 -18.49
C ALA A 289 4.40 -9.96 -19.28
N LYS A 290 3.39 -10.78 -18.90
CA LYS A 290 2.08 -10.81 -19.56
C LYS A 290 1.23 -9.57 -19.34
N VAL A 291 1.29 -8.93 -18.16
CA VAL A 291 0.44 -7.74 -17.88
C VAL A 291 1.06 -6.44 -18.43
N THR A 292 2.37 -6.46 -18.69
CA THR A 292 3.14 -5.28 -19.11
C THR A 292 2.58 -4.67 -20.39
N GLY A 293 2.35 -3.36 -20.36
CA GLY A 293 1.78 -2.62 -21.49
C GLY A 293 0.26 -2.68 -21.56
N CYS A 294 -0.40 -3.23 -20.54
CA CYS A 294 -1.86 -3.30 -20.41
C CYS A 294 -2.52 -3.88 -21.67
N PRO A 295 -2.24 -5.16 -22.01
CA PRO A 295 -2.79 -5.77 -23.22
C PRO A 295 -4.32 -5.67 -23.18
N SER A 296 -4.95 -5.30 -24.30
CA SER A 296 -6.41 -5.18 -24.41
C SER A 296 -7.11 -6.52 -24.65
N THR A 297 -6.34 -7.56 -24.93
CA THR A 297 -6.79 -8.94 -25.10
C THR A 297 -6.12 -9.84 -24.07
N ALA A 298 -6.86 -10.84 -23.57
CA ALA A 298 -6.32 -11.80 -22.62
C ALA A 298 -5.10 -12.54 -23.22
N PRO A 299 -3.92 -12.49 -22.58
CA PRO A 299 -2.78 -13.27 -23.02
C PRO A 299 -2.98 -14.76 -22.70
N GLN A 300 -2.20 -15.61 -23.38
CA GLN A 300 -2.18 -17.04 -23.12
C GLN A 300 -1.49 -17.35 -21.78
N ALA A 301 -1.99 -18.33 -21.04
CA ALA A 301 -1.34 -18.85 -19.85
C ALA A 301 -0.01 -19.53 -20.19
N ASP A 302 0.96 -19.53 -19.26
CA ASP A 302 2.18 -20.31 -19.46
C ASP A 302 1.93 -21.82 -19.31
N PRO A 303 2.80 -22.69 -19.87
CA PRO A 303 2.65 -24.13 -19.77
C PRO A 303 2.47 -24.62 -18.32
N GLY A 304 1.43 -25.42 -18.10
CA GLY A 304 1.09 -25.96 -16.78
C GLY A 304 0.38 -24.98 -15.83
N ARG A 305 0.00 -23.79 -16.33
CA ARG A 305 -0.71 -22.77 -15.54
C ARG A 305 -2.05 -22.42 -16.14
N SER A 306 -2.95 -21.96 -15.28
CA SER A 306 -4.16 -21.25 -15.70
C SER A 306 -4.01 -19.75 -15.43
N LEU A 307 -4.82 -18.93 -16.12
CA LEU A 307 -4.67 -17.48 -16.11
C LEU A 307 -6.03 -16.79 -15.98
N ASN A 308 -6.08 -15.83 -15.06
CA ASN A 308 -7.16 -14.86 -14.96
C ASN A 308 -6.68 -13.50 -15.44
N TYR A 309 -7.55 -12.80 -16.17
CA TYR A 309 -7.24 -11.51 -16.79
C TYR A 309 -8.39 -10.53 -16.57
N TYR A 310 -8.03 -9.27 -16.34
CA TYR A 310 -8.95 -8.15 -16.22
C TYR A 310 -8.33 -6.92 -16.89
N TYR A 311 -9.14 -6.19 -17.65
CA TYR A 311 -8.72 -4.99 -18.36
C TYR A 311 -9.79 -3.91 -18.30
N VAL A 312 -9.34 -2.67 -18.13
CA VAL A 312 -10.18 -1.48 -18.08
C VAL A 312 -9.53 -0.32 -18.82
N THR A 313 -10.35 0.52 -19.44
CA THR A 313 -9.93 1.80 -20.04
C THR A 313 -9.94 2.90 -18.97
N LYS A 314 -9.16 2.71 -17.90
CA LYS A 314 -9.01 3.66 -16.79
C LYS A 314 -7.56 3.59 -16.30
N TYR A 315 -6.91 4.74 -16.10
CA TYR A 315 -5.55 4.84 -15.56
C TYR A 315 -5.51 5.52 -14.19
N ASN A 316 -6.45 6.43 -13.91
CA ASN A 316 -6.56 7.08 -12.60
C ASN A 316 -7.30 6.18 -11.58
N ILE A 317 -6.74 5.01 -11.29
CA ILE A 317 -7.23 4.07 -10.29
C ILE A 317 -6.05 3.52 -9.48
N PRO A 318 -6.13 3.52 -8.13
CA PRO A 318 -5.11 2.87 -7.31
C PRO A 318 -4.97 1.38 -7.66
N ARG A 319 -3.74 0.87 -7.70
CA ARG A 319 -3.45 -0.52 -8.08
C ARG A 319 -4.19 -1.51 -7.17
N GLU A 320 -4.30 -1.20 -5.89
CA GLU A 320 -5.03 -1.99 -4.90
C GLU A 320 -6.51 -2.13 -5.24
N GLN A 321 -7.16 -1.00 -5.55
CA GLN A 321 -8.56 -1.00 -5.94
C GLN A 321 -8.76 -1.79 -7.24
N LEU A 322 -7.87 -1.59 -8.22
CA LEU A 322 -7.93 -2.29 -9.50
C LEU A 322 -7.80 -3.81 -9.32
N LEU A 323 -6.89 -4.27 -8.45
CA LEU A 323 -6.73 -5.68 -8.12
C LEU A 323 -7.97 -6.26 -7.40
N GLN A 324 -8.53 -5.52 -6.44
CA GLN A 324 -9.77 -5.92 -5.76
C GLN A 324 -10.92 -6.08 -6.75
N GLU A 325 -11.12 -5.10 -7.64
CA GLU A 325 -12.14 -5.14 -8.69
C GLU A 325 -11.96 -6.37 -9.60
N ALA A 326 -10.73 -6.67 -10.02
CA ALA A 326 -10.42 -7.83 -10.84
C ALA A 326 -10.83 -9.15 -10.15
N ILE A 327 -10.37 -9.36 -8.92
CA ILE A 327 -10.62 -10.61 -8.17
C ILE A 327 -12.12 -10.79 -7.89
N SER A 328 -12.82 -9.72 -7.48
CA SER A 328 -14.26 -9.76 -7.28
C SER A 328 -15.02 -10.03 -8.58
N LYS A 329 -14.57 -9.46 -9.71
CA LYS A 329 -15.19 -9.70 -11.02
C LYS A 329 -15.05 -11.15 -11.48
N TRP A 330 -13.90 -11.77 -11.25
CA TRP A 330 -13.67 -13.19 -11.54
C TRP A 330 -14.57 -14.10 -10.70
N MET A 331 -14.63 -13.86 -9.39
CA MET A 331 -15.51 -14.62 -8.50
C MET A 331 -16.99 -14.48 -8.88
N LYS A 332 -17.40 -13.30 -9.34
CA LYS A 332 -18.80 -13.01 -9.71
C LYS A 332 -19.35 -13.89 -10.83
N GLN A 333 -18.50 -14.57 -11.62
CA GLN A 333 -18.96 -15.55 -12.61
C GLN A 333 -19.85 -16.65 -12.00
N LEU A 334 -19.62 -17.03 -10.73
CA LEU A 334 -20.47 -17.99 -10.02
C LEU A 334 -21.90 -17.44 -9.80
N GLU A 335 -22.04 -16.16 -9.49
CA GLU A 335 -23.34 -15.51 -9.27
C GLU A 335 -24.03 -15.08 -10.57
N ASP A 336 -23.25 -14.72 -11.60
CA ASP A 336 -23.78 -14.23 -12.88
C ASP A 336 -24.15 -15.39 -13.83
N VAL A 337 -23.44 -16.52 -13.75
CA VAL A 337 -23.60 -17.69 -14.63
C VAL A 337 -24.00 -18.96 -13.86
N GLY A 338 -23.26 -19.30 -12.81
CA GLY A 338 -23.48 -20.49 -11.98
C GLY A 338 -22.90 -21.78 -12.58
N VAL A 339 -22.43 -22.67 -11.70
CA VAL A 339 -21.85 -23.97 -12.06
C VAL A 339 -22.84 -25.09 -11.73
N GLY A 340 -23.43 -25.04 -10.54
CA GLY A 340 -24.41 -25.99 -10.03
C GLY A 340 -23.81 -27.08 -9.12
N LYS A 341 -24.67 -27.91 -8.53
CA LYS A 341 -24.30 -28.86 -7.46
C LYS A 341 -23.35 -29.99 -7.88
N THR A 342 -23.29 -30.32 -9.17
CA THR A 342 -22.33 -31.32 -9.69
C THR A 342 -20.91 -30.78 -9.77
N ASN A 343 -20.75 -29.44 -9.72
CA ASN A 343 -19.47 -28.75 -9.74
C ASN A 343 -18.55 -29.09 -10.92
N ILE A 344 -19.12 -29.51 -12.05
CA ILE A 344 -18.36 -29.87 -13.25
C ILE A 344 -17.93 -28.60 -13.98
N PHE A 345 -16.64 -28.51 -14.31
CA PHE A 345 -16.10 -27.44 -15.11
C PHE A 345 -16.50 -27.63 -16.58
N ASP A 346 -16.98 -26.55 -17.19
CA ASP A 346 -17.24 -26.43 -18.63
C ASP A 346 -16.51 -25.17 -19.09
N GLU A 347 -15.49 -25.34 -19.92
CA GLU A 347 -14.65 -24.24 -20.41
C GLU A 347 -15.43 -23.22 -21.25
N ASN A 348 -16.55 -23.65 -21.86
CA ASN A 348 -17.40 -22.84 -22.73
C ASN A 348 -18.55 -22.16 -21.96
N ALA A 349 -18.77 -22.52 -20.69
CA ALA A 349 -19.85 -21.95 -19.89
C ALA A 349 -19.58 -20.50 -19.43
N GLY A 350 -18.35 -19.99 -19.56
CA GLY A 350 -18.01 -18.63 -19.12
C GLY A 350 -17.73 -18.49 -17.62
N VAL A 351 -17.28 -19.58 -16.98
CA VAL A 351 -16.93 -19.64 -15.54
C VAL A 351 -15.44 -19.90 -15.30
N THR A 352 -14.61 -19.79 -16.35
CA THR A 352 -13.18 -20.13 -16.31
C THR A 352 -12.40 -19.37 -15.25
N TYR A 353 -12.68 -18.08 -15.03
CA TYR A 353 -11.94 -17.30 -14.04
C TYR A 353 -12.31 -17.68 -12.61
N TYR A 354 -13.59 -17.95 -12.36
CA TYR A 354 -14.04 -18.56 -11.11
C TYR A 354 -13.36 -19.92 -10.89
N ALA A 355 -13.39 -20.81 -11.89
CA ALA A 355 -12.84 -22.15 -11.81
C ALA A 355 -11.34 -22.12 -11.48
N ASN A 356 -10.56 -21.28 -12.13
CA ASN A 356 -9.13 -21.10 -11.84
C ASN A 356 -8.88 -20.68 -10.38
N MET A 357 -9.68 -19.75 -9.85
CA MET A 357 -9.53 -19.26 -8.47
C MET A 357 -9.81 -20.34 -7.42
N VAL A 358 -10.79 -21.20 -7.69
CA VAL A 358 -11.33 -22.15 -6.69
C VAL A 358 -11.01 -23.61 -7.01
N HIS A 359 -10.12 -23.86 -7.97
CA HIS A 359 -9.62 -25.20 -8.24
C HIS A 359 -8.83 -25.71 -7.03
N ASP A 360 -9.25 -26.83 -6.45
CA ASP A 360 -8.82 -27.24 -5.10
C ASP A 360 -7.33 -27.62 -5.02
N LYS A 361 -6.72 -28.06 -6.12
CA LYS A 361 -5.30 -28.44 -6.19
C LYS A 361 -4.35 -27.31 -6.55
N VAL A 362 -4.84 -26.08 -6.74
CA VAL A 362 -3.93 -24.93 -6.87
C VAL A 362 -3.27 -24.65 -5.52
N GLU A 363 -1.94 -24.65 -5.51
CA GLU A 363 -1.13 -24.42 -4.32
C GLU A 363 -0.47 -23.04 -4.33
N LYS A 364 0.02 -22.63 -5.52
CA LYS A 364 0.79 -21.40 -5.71
C LYS A 364 0.18 -20.55 -6.80
N PHE A 365 0.27 -19.25 -6.61
CA PHE A 365 -0.15 -18.27 -7.60
C PHE A 365 0.69 -16.99 -7.48
N ALA A 366 0.66 -16.17 -8.53
CA ALA A 366 1.16 -14.80 -8.49
C ALA A 366 0.20 -13.91 -9.27
N CYS A 367 0.16 -12.63 -8.90
CA CYS A 367 -0.58 -11.62 -9.63
C CYS A 367 0.35 -10.48 -10.05
N ALA A 368 -0.02 -9.76 -11.08
CA ALA A 368 0.63 -8.52 -11.48
C ALA A 368 -0.41 -7.50 -11.93
N VAL A 369 -0.13 -6.23 -11.62
CA VAL A 369 -0.98 -5.08 -11.95
C VAL A 369 -0.15 -4.06 -12.71
N ASP A 370 -0.65 -3.61 -13.86
CA ASP A 370 -0.05 -2.55 -14.67
C ASP A 370 -1.07 -1.43 -14.93
N VAL A 371 -0.64 -0.19 -14.70
CA VAL A 371 -1.41 1.04 -14.97
C VAL A 371 -0.64 1.80 -16.05
N CYS A 372 -1.22 1.92 -17.24
CA CYS A 372 -0.58 2.46 -18.42
C CYS A 372 -1.07 3.88 -18.71
N ASP A 373 -0.50 4.85 -18.01
CA ASP A 373 -0.90 6.27 -18.11
C ASP A 373 -0.90 6.80 -19.55
N LYS A 374 0.10 6.38 -20.35
CA LYS A 374 0.24 6.82 -21.75
C LYS A 374 -0.92 6.37 -22.65
N THR A 375 -1.51 5.22 -22.37
CA THR A 375 -2.61 4.65 -23.17
C THR A 375 -3.96 4.81 -22.50
N GLY A 376 -4.00 5.30 -21.25
CA GLY A 376 -5.21 5.47 -20.47
C GLY A 376 -5.83 4.16 -19.97
N ASN A 377 -5.09 3.05 -20.02
CA ASN A 377 -5.58 1.70 -19.75
C ASN A 377 -4.92 1.08 -18.53
N SER A 378 -5.56 0.08 -17.93
CA SER A 378 -4.95 -0.75 -16.88
C SER A 378 -5.35 -2.21 -17.01
N ALA A 379 -4.47 -3.10 -16.56
CA ALA A 379 -4.71 -4.54 -16.59
C ALA A 379 -4.24 -5.23 -15.30
N VAL A 380 -4.90 -6.35 -14.99
CA VAL A 380 -4.54 -7.27 -13.90
C VAL A 380 -4.48 -8.68 -14.45
N ILE A 381 -3.44 -9.42 -14.11
CA ILE A 381 -3.30 -10.83 -14.43
C ILE A 381 -2.93 -11.59 -13.16
N CYS A 382 -3.55 -12.75 -12.95
CA CYS A 382 -3.07 -13.75 -11.99
C CYS A 382 -2.85 -15.07 -12.71
N GLN A 383 -1.76 -15.76 -12.40
CA GLN A 383 -1.50 -17.12 -12.86
C GLN A 383 -1.44 -18.10 -11.69
N TYR A 384 -1.97 -19.28 -11.92
CA TYR A 384 -2.13 -20.34 -10.94
C TYR A 384 -1.36 -21.59 -11.39
N ASN A 385 -0.71 -22.29 -10.46
CA ASN A 385 0.14 -23.45 -10.78
C ASN A 385 -0.61 -24.76 -11.08
N ALA A 386 -1.90 -24.68 -11.38
CA ALA A 386 -2.71 -25.81 -11.82
C ALA A 386 -3.81 -25.34 -12.78
N ILE A 387 -4.33 -26.28 -13.58
CA ILE A 387 -5.31 -26.02 -14.63
C ILE A 387 -6.55 -26.87 -14.34
N PRO A 388 -7.77 -26.29 -14.25
CA PRO A 388 -8.98 -27.09 -14.19
C PRO A 388 -9.21 -27.81 -15.53
N THR A 389 -9.59 -29.09 -15.48
CA THR A 389 -9.83 -29.91 -16.66
C THR A 389 -11.30 -29.83 -17.07
N ASP A 390 -11.58 -29.59 -18.36
CA ASP A 390 -12.94 -29.61 -18.89
C ASP A 390 -13.61 -30.98 -18.65
N GLY A 391 -14.85 -30.95 -18.17
CA GLY A 391 -15.61 -32.16 -17.82
C GLY A 391 -15.30 -32.74 -16.43
N ASP A 392 -14.26 -32.27 -15.73
CA ASP A 392 -13.94 -32.70 -14.37
C ASP A 392 -14.54 -31.74 -13.32
N PRO A 393 -14.72 -32.20 -12.07
CA PRO A 393 -15.08 -31.31 -10.97
C PRO A 393 -14.02 -30.21 -10.75
N ILE A 394 -14.45 -28.95 -10.56
CA ILE A 394 -13.54 -27.84 -10.21
C ILE A 394 -12.81 -28.14 -8.90
N TYR A 395 -13.53 -28.74 -7.95
CA TYR A 395 -13.00 -29.22 -6.67
C TYR A 395 -13.73 -30.48 -6.21
N GLU A 396 -13.05 -31.27 -5.39
CA GLU A 396 -13.59 -32.50 -4.82
C GLU A 396 -14.68 -32.21 -3.78
N LEU A 397 -15.89 -32.70 -4.04
CA LEU A 397 -17.04 -32.53 -3.16
C LEU A 397 -16.90 -33.30 -1.86
N GLY A 398 -17.39 -32.72 -0.76
CA GLY A 398 -17.55 -33.42 0.51
C GLY A 398 -17.49 -32.50 1.72
N LYS A 399 -17.44 -33.10 2.91
CA LYS A 399 -17.38 -32.34 4.17
C LYS A 399 -16.08 -31.51 4.22
N PRO A 400 -16.13 -30.20 4.52
CA PRO A 400 -14.93 -29.38 4.62
C PRO A 400 -13.87 -29.96 5.55
N CYS A 401 -12.62 -29.70 5.22
CA CYS A 401 -11.46 -30.13 6.01
C CYS A 401 -11.25 -31.64 6.11
N LYS A 402 -11.55 -32.39 5.05
CA LYS A 402 -11.01 -33.74 4.82
C LYS A 402 -9.69 -33.65 4.07
N CYS A 403 -8.76 -32.92 4.67
CA CYS A 403 -7.49 -32.56 4.07
C CYS A 403 -6.61 -33.79 3.78
N THR A 404 -5.95 -33.78 2.63
CA THR A 404 -5.04 -34.86 2.20
C THR A 404 -3.58 -34.39 2.14
N GLY A 405 -2.64 -35.32 1.94
CA GLY A 405 -1.22 -34.98 1.71
C GLY A 405 -0.52 -34.36 2.92
N GLY A 406 -0.91 -34.73 4.14
CA GLY A 406 -0.32 -34.18 5.38
C GLY A 406 -0.77 -32.77 5.75
N ARG A 407 -1.70 -32.19 5.00
CA ARG A 407 -2.29 -30.86 5.30
C ARG A 407 -3.24 -30.92 6.48
N GLN A 408 -3.34 -29.79 7.17
CA GLN A 408 -4.26 -29.57 8.27
C GLN A 408 -5.34 -28.58 7.88
N CYS A 409 -6.49 -28.66 8.55
CA CYS A 409 -7.53 -27.65 8.40
C CYS A 409 -7.02 -26.32 8.97
N SER A 410 -7.17 -25.23 8.23
CA SER A 410 -6.80 -23.90 8.72
C SER A 410 -7.58 -23.56 10.00
N PRO A 411 -7.07 -22.70 10.90
CA PRO A 411 -7.75 -22.32 12.14
C PRO A 411 -9.17 -21.77 11.92
N LEU A 412 -9.36 -21.05 10.82
CA LEU A 412 -10.65 -20.48 10.41
C LEU A 412 -11.53 -21.50 9.63
N GLN A 413 -11.12 -22.77 9.55
CA GLN A 413 -11.73 -23.89 8.82
C GLN A 413 -11.78 -23.74 7.28
N GLY A 414 -12.47 -24.60 6.55
CA GLY A 414 -12.74 -24.47 5.10
C GLY A 414 -11.57 -24.61 4.13
N LEU A 415 -10.32 -24.45 4.57
CA LEU A 415 -9.10 -24.57 3.76
C LEU A 415 -8.12 -25.56 4.37
N CYS A 416 -7.36 -26.24 3.52
CA CYS A 416 -6.30 -27.16 3.86
C CYS A 416 -4.94 -26.47 3.69
N VAL A 417 -4.19 -26.33 4.78
CA VAL A 417 -2.89 -25.66 4.86
C VAL A 417 -1.78 -26.67 5.12
N VAL A 418 -0.58 -26.39 4.62
CA VAL A 418 0.62 -27.12 5.06
C VAL A 418 0.91 -26.71 6.50
N PRO A 419 1.26 -27.67 7.40
CA PRO A 419 1.54 -27.39 8.81
C PRO A 419 2.66 -26.37 9.05
#